data_AF-A0A371B023-F1
#
_entry.id   AF-A0A371B023-F1
#
_cell.length_a   1.000
_cell.length_b   1.000
_cell.length_c   1.000
_cell.angle_alpha   90.00
_cell.angle_beta   90.00
_cell.angle_gamma   90.00
#
_symmetry.space_group_name_H-M   'P 1'
#
loop_
_entity.id
_entity.type
_entity.pdbx_description
1 polymer ?
#
loop_
_entity_poly.entity_id
_entity_poly.type
_entity_poly.pdbx_seq_one_letter_code
_entity_poly.pdbx_strand_id
1 'polypeptide(L)'
;MNINIYYGGRGLLDDPTLYVLNKIQEVLEELRVTVKRYNLFEQKHEIATLPQTLKEADGIVLATTIEWYGIGGYMQQFLDACWLYGDKEKIATLYMQPIVMSTTYGEREGRLTLSNAWEMLGGMPCEGLCGYVDDLVHFELNKDYTDIIEKKAENLYRSISQKVKWLPTSNQAVKKTVLRTQPIELTPQESEQLSKYVSDDDYVKKQKEDIEELAHLFKGLMKQEKVDTEMEYIMSLEKHFVPQEDFKASYLFMIEEKKKPLIIEVNDGDLNCYYGHEEEVDVITKLKADVLENILTGRMTFQRAFMTGEMTAKGNFKTLRMLDKIFVFNEL
;
A
#
# COMPACT_ATOMS: atom_id res chain seq x y z
N MET A 1 -39.23 7.92 6.55
CA MET A 1 -38.36 8.34 5.44
C MET A 1 -36.95 7.94 5.81
N ASN A 2 -36.24 7.29 4.91
CA ASN A 2 -34.87 6.85 5.13
C ASN A 2 -33.92 7.61 4.20
N ILE A 3 -32.89 8.23 4.76
CA ILE A 3 -31.87 8.93 3.98
C ILE A 3 -30.50 8.33 4.27
N ASN A 4 -29.79 7.91 3.22
CA ASN A 4 -28.41 7.43 3.35
C ASN A 4 -27.43 8.54 2.98
N ILE A 5 -26.43 8.78 3.82
CA ILE A 5 -25.34 9.73 3.56
C ILE A 5 -24.11 8.91 3.17
N TYR A 6 -23.57 9.13 1.98
CA TYR A 6 -22.28 8.55 1.55
C TYR A 6 -21.24 9.66 1.56
N TYR A 7 -20.24 9.52 2.43
CA TYR A 7 -19.19 10.49 2.62
C TYR A 7 -17.87 9.98 2.04
N GLY A 8 -17.40 10.64 0.98
CA GLY A 8 -16.19 10.31 0.23
C GLY A 8 -14.93 11.10 0.61
N GLY A 9 -15.01 11.96 1.63
CA GLY A 9 -13.83 12.62 2.19
C GLY A 9 -12.97 11.66 3.02
N ARG A 10 -11.86 12.17 3.57
CA ARG A 10 -10.84 11.35 4.25
C ARG A 10 -11.06 11.19 5.75
N GLY A 11 -12.07 11.88 6.30
CA GLY A 11 -12.37 11.85 7.74
C GLY A 11 -11.37 12.63 8.59
N LEU A 12 -10.69 13.63 8.01
CA LEU A 12 -9.82 14.53 8.77
C LEU A 12 -10.66 15.40 9.70
N LEU A 13 -10.13 15.71 10.88
CA LEU A 13 -10.86 16.49 11.90
C LEU A 13 -11.20 17.91 11.44
N ASP A 14 -10.34 18.48 10.58
CA ASP A 14 -10.46 19.80 9.99
C ASP A 14 -11.25 19.81 8.67
N ASP A 15 -11.98 18.73 8.36
CA ASP A 15 -12.74 18.64 7.13
C ASP A 15 -14.08 19.42 7.21
N PRO A 16 -14.27 20.48 6.40
CA PRO A 16 -15.47 21.31 6.42
C PRO A 16 -16.75 20.56 6.02
N THR A 17 -16.66 19.51 5.21
CA THR A 17 -17.82 18.71 4.82
C THR A 17 -18.39 17.95 6.02
N LEU A 18 -17.56 17.58 7.00
CA LEU A 18 -18.05 16.91 8.22
C LEU A 18 -18.99 17.79 9.01
N TYR A 19 -18.65 19.06 9.20
CA TYR A 19 -19.53 20.02 9.88
C TYR A 19 -20.87 20.14 9.16
N VAL A 20 -20.84 20.31 7.85
CA VAL A 20 -22.06 20.41 7.02
C VAL A 20 -22.92 19.16 7.14
N LEU A 21 -22.31 17.97 7.06
CA LEU A 21 -23.01 16.71 7.19
C LEU A 21 -23.64 16.53 8.58
N ASN A 22 -22.93 16.90 9.63
CA ASN A 22 -23.45 16.82 11.00
C ASN A 22 -24.68 17.72 11.15
N LYS A 23 -24.64 18.95 10.62
CA LYS A 23 -25.79 19.86 10.64
C LYS A 23 -26.97 19.36 9.82
N ILE A 24 -26.72 18.79 8.65
CA ILE A 24 -27.79 18.20 7.83
C ILE A 24 -28.40 16.99 8.52
N GLN A 25 -27.59 16.14 9.11
CA GLN A 25 -28.06 14.98 9.87
C GLN A 25 -28.93 15.42 11.05
N GLU A 26 -28.50 16.41 11.83
CA GLU A 26 -29.26 16.99 12.94
C GLU A 26 -30.66 17.45 12.49
N VAL A 27 -30.74 18.28 11.44
CA VAL A 27 -32.02 18.78 10.90
C VAL A 27 -32.92 17.65 10.41
N LEU A 28 -32.36 16.66 9.70
CA LEU A 28 -33.13 15.52 9.20
C LEU A 28 -33.67 14.64 10.34
N GLU A 29 -32.86 14.39 11.37
CA GLU A 29 -33.27 13.64 12.55
C GLU A 29 -34.37 14.36 13.35
N GLU A 30 -34.29 15.69 13.48
CA GLU A 30 -35.36 16.52 14.06
C GLU A 30 -36.68 16.39 13.30
N LEU A 31 -36.61 16.27 11.97
CA LEU A 31 -37.75 16.00 11.09
C LEU A 31 -38.22 14.53 11.11
N ARG A 32 -37.70 13.71 12.02
CA ARG A 32 -38.00 12.27 12.19
C ARG A 32 -37.65 11.44 10.97
N VAL A 33 -36.60 11.83 10.25
CA VAL A 33 -36.00 11.02 9.17
C VAL A 33 -34.99 10.06 9.78
N THR A 34 -35.01 8.80 9.35
CA THR A 34 -33.95 7.84 9.70
C THR A 34 -32.75 8.11 8.82
N VAL A 35 -31.64 8.57 9.41
CA VAL A 35 -30.40 8.84 8.68
C VAL A 35 -29.40 7.71 8.93
N LYS A 36 -28.82 7.15 7.86
CA LYS A 36 -27.70 6.19 7.93
C LYS A 36 -26.49 6.78 7.22
N ARG A 37 -25.37 6.95 7.92
CA ARG A 37 -24.14 7.52 7.36
C ARG A 37 -23.10 6.42 7.08
N TYR A 38 -22.56 6.44 5.87
CA TYR A 38 -21.54 5.55 5.36
C TYR A 38 -20.30 6.38 5.04
N ASN A 39 -19.27 6.23 5.87
CA ASN A 39 -17.96 6.82 5.63
C ASN A 39 -17.18 5.90 4.69
N LEU A 40 -17.03 6.28 3.43
CA LEU A 40 -16.45 5.41 2.41
C LEU A 40 -14.98 5.07 2.70
N PHE A 41 -14.26 5.96 3.39
CA PHE A 41 -12.89 5.71 3.83
C PHE A 41 -12.77 4.62 4.90
N GLU A 42 -13.84 4.31 5.64
CA GLU A 42 -13.88 3.21 6.63
C GLU A 42 -14.24 1.88 5.96
N GLN A 43 -15.00 1.93 4.86
CA GLN A 43 -15.58 0.78 4.17
C GLN A 43 -14.84 0.42 2.88
N LYS A 44 -13.53 0.67 2.78
CA LYS A 44 -12.75 0.57 1.53
C LYS A 44 -12.95 -0.73 0.76
N HIS A 45 -13.01 -1.85 1.47
CA HIS A 45 -13.18 -3.20 0.90
C HIS A 45 -14.65 -3.54 0.59
N GLU A 46 -15.59 -2.83 1.23
CA GLU A 46 -17.02 -3.06 1.14
C GLU A 46 -17.73 -2.05 0.22
N ILE A 47 -17.00 -1.12 -0.41
CA ILE A 47 -17.61 -0.11 -1.31
C ILE A 47 -18.43 -0.78 -2.42
N ALA A 48 -18.01 -1.95 -2.91
CA ALA A 48 -18.73 -2.68 -3.95
C ALA A 48 -20.11 -3.18 -3.50
N THR A 49 -20.31 -3.47 -2.20
CA THR A 49 -21.60 -3.94 -1.66
C THR A 49 -22.51 -2.80 -1.18
N LEU A 50 -21.98 -1.60 -0.99
CA LEU A 50 -22.76 -0.44 -0.57
C LEU A 50 -23.98 -0.09 -1.45
N PRO A 51 -23.99 -0.29 -2.77
CA PRO A 51 -25.19 -0.08 -3.58
C PRO A 51 -26.42 -0.87 -3.08
N GLN A 52 -26.24 -1.97 -2.37
CA GLN A 52 -27.34 -2.76 -1.78
C GLN A 52 -28.12 -1.95 -0.72
N THR A 53 -27.43 -1.04 -0.02
CA THR A 53 -28.04 -0.18 1.01
C THR A 53 -29.05 0.82 0.44
N LEU A 54 -29.02 1.06 -0.88
CA LEU A 54 -29.97 1.93 -1.58
C LEU A 54 -31.40 1.39 -1.60
N LYS A 55 -31.59 0.07 -1.41
CA LYS A 55 -32.90 -0.58 -1.42
C LYS A 55 -33.86 -0.01 -0.38
N GLU A 56 -33.34 0.30 0.81
CA GLU A 56 -34.12 0.83 1.94
C GLU A 56 -34.25 2.36 1.93
N ALA A 57 -33.50 3.06 1.08
CA ALA A 57 -33.46 4.51 1.06
C ALA A 57 -34.62 5.13 0.27
N ASP A 58 -35.09 6.30 0.71
CA ASP A 58 -36.00 7.18 -0.04
C ASP A 58 -35.23 8.34 -0.71
N GLY A 59 -34.09 8.71 -0.13
CA GLY A 59 -33.16 9.66 -0.68
C GLY A 59 -31.75 9.42 -0.19
N ILE A 60 -30.78 10.07 -0.82
CA ILE A 60 -29.38 9.96 -0.48
C ILE A 60 -28.69 11.33 -0.48
N VAL A 61 -27.58 11.42 0.24
CA VAL A 61 -26.66 12.54 0.20
C VAL A 61 -25.31 12.02 -0.28
N LEU A 62 -24.78 12.61 -1.35
CA LEU A 62 -23.40 12.35 -1.79
C LEU A 62 -22.54 13.51 -1.36
N ALA A 63 -21.61 13.25 -0.45
CA ALA A 63 -20.79 14.29 0.15
C ALA A 63 -19.30 14.01 -0.04
N THR A 64 -18.53 15.01 -0.43
CA THR A 64 -17.07 14.88 -0.57
C THR A 64 -16.36 16.21 -0.34
N THR A 65 -15.07 16.11 -0.01
CA THR A 65 -14.19 17.26 0.19
C THR A 65 -13.13 17.27 -0.90
N ILE A 66 -12.99 18.40 -1.58
CA ILE A 66 -12.01 18.58 -2.63
C ILE A 66 -10.75 19.21 -2.02
N GLU A 67 -9.72 18.37 -1.91
CA GLU A 67 -8.38 18.78 -1.47
C GLU A 67 -7.50 19.16 -2.68
N TRP A 68 -7.64 18.41 -3.79
CA TRP A 68 -6.83 18.61 -5.00
C TRP A 68 -7.68 18.75 -6.27
N TYR A 69 -8.27 17.64 -6.74
CA TYR A 69 -9.04 17.65 -7.99
C TYR A 69 -10.08 16.53 -8.01
N GLY A 70 -11.28 16.89 -8.48
CA GLY A 70 -12.40 15.95 -8.62
C GLY A 70 -13.00 15.51 -7.28
N ILE A 71 -13.93 14.56 -7.36
CA ILE A 71 -14.80 14.15 -6.25
C ILE A 71 -14.13 13.16 -5.27
N GLY A 72 -12.85 12.83 -5.47
CA GLY A 72 -12.11 11.86 -4.67
C GLY A 72 -12.32 10.40 -5.09
N GLY A 73 -11.32 9.56 -4.84
CA GLY A 73 -11.29 8.17 -5.29
C GLY A 73 -12.37 7.29 -4.67
N TYR A 74 -12.67 7.47 -3.38
CA TYR A 74 -13.70 6.68 -2.70
C TYR A 74 -15.10 6.98 -3.24
N MET A 75 -15.42 8.26 -3.47
CA MET A 75 -16.69 8.64 -4.08
C MET A 75 -16.81 8.13 -5.53
N GLN A 76 -15.72 8.20 -6.30
CA GLN A 76 -15.67 7.64 -7.65
C GLN A 76 -15.92 6.12 -7.62
N GLN A 77 -15.23 5.38 -6.76
CA GLN A 77 -15.42 3.93 -6.59
C GLN A 77 -16.86 3.58 -6.20
N PHE A 78 -17.49 4.37 -5.32
CA PHE A 78 -18.88 4.17 -4.95
C PHE A 78 -19.84 4.39 -6.15
N LEU A 79 -19.62 5.45 -6.93
CA LEU A 79 -20.42 5.70 -8.14
C LEU A 79 -20.23 4.62 -9.20
N ASP A 80 -19.01 4.12 -9.38
CA ASP A 80 -18.70 3.00 -10.27
C ASP A 80 -19.38 1.71 -9.76
N ALA A 81 -19.39 1.47 -8.45
CA ALA A 81 -20.13 0.36 -7.83
C ALA A 81 -21.65 0.52 -8.03
N CYS A 82 -22.21 1.73 -7.92
CA CYS A 82 -23.60 1.99 -8.27
C CYS A 82 -23.86 1.75 -9.77
N TRP A 83 -22.90 2.05 -10.65
CA TRP A 83 -22.98 1.78 -12.07
C TRP A 83 -23.02 0.27 -12.37
N LEU A 84 -22.13 -0.50 -11.76
CA LEU A 84 -22.00 -1.94 -12.01
C LEU A 84 -23.05 -2.76 -11.27
N TYR A 85 -23.26 -2.46 -9.99
CA TYR A 85 -24.01 -3.32 -9.07
C TYR A 85 -25.34 -2.74 -8.59
N GLY A 86 -25.55 -1.43 -8.77
CA GLY A 86 -26.75 -0.75 -8.31
C GLY A 86 -28.01 -1.14 -9.10
N ASP A 87 -29.09 -1.44 -8.39
CA ASP A 87 -30.43 -1.62 -8.95
C ASP A 87 -30.91 -0.32 -9.60
N LYS A 88 -31.00 -0.31 -10.94
CA LYS A 88 -31.36 0.88 -11.72
C LYS A 88 -32.80 1.30 -11.54
N GLU A 89 -33.71 0.35 -11.31
CA GLU A 89 -35.12 0.65 -11.06
C GLU A 89 -35.26 1.36 -9.73
N LYS A 90 -34.54 0.89 -8.70
CA LYS A 90 -34.50 1.56 -7.41
C LYS A 90 -33.87 2.94 -7.51
N ILE A 91 -32.70 3.07 -8.15
CA ILE A 91 -31.99 4.35 -8.32
C ILE A 91 -32.88 5.39 -9.01
N ALA A 92 -33.68 4.99 -10.01
CA ALA A 92 -34.59 5.89 -10.71
C ALA A 92 -35.65 6.55 -9.82
N THR A 93 -35.90 6.01 -8.63
CA THR A 93 -36.83 6.57 -7.63
C THR A 93 -36.16 7.41 -6.55
N LEU A 94 -34.83 7.42 -6.49
CA LEU A 94 -34.06 8.04 -5.41
C LEU A 94 -33.73 9.50 -5.70
N TYR A 95 -34.03 10.36 -4.74
CA TYR A 95 -33.57 11.74 -4.68
C TYR A 95 -32.14 11.79 -4.14
N MET A 96 -31.27 12.60 -4.75
CA MET A 96 -29.87 12.73 -4.31
C MET A 96 -29.49 14.18 -4.12
N GLN A 97 -28.99 14.55 -2.94
CA GLN A 97 -28.40 15.86 -2.70
C GLN A 97 -26.87 15.81 -2.75
N PRO A 98 -26.22 16.56 -3.67
CA PRO A 98 -24.77 16.63 -3.71
C PRO A 98 -24.26 17.73 -2.75
N ILE A 99 -23.25 17.39 -1.96
CA ILE A 99 -22.60 18.31 -1.01
C ILE A 99 -21.11 18.27 -1.25
N VAL A 100 -20.52 19.41 -1.58
CA VAL A 100 -19.09 19.46 -1.88
C VAL A 100 -18.45 20.67 -1.23
N MET A 101 -17.53 20.44 -0.29
CA MET A 101 -16.70 21.51 0.24
C MET A 101 -15.30 21.45 -0.36
N SER A 102 -14.58 22.57 -0.38
CA SER A 102 -13.18 22.64 -0.78
C SER A 102 -12.37 23.45 0.23
N THR A 103 -11.12 23.09 0.41
CA THR A 103 -10.10 23.90 1.11
C THR A 103 -9.16 24.60 0.12
N THR A 104 -9.35 24.34 -1.18
CA THR A 104 -8.56 24.94 -2.26
C THR A 104 -9.47 25.54 -3.33
N TYR A 105 -10.05 24.71 -4.21
CA TYR A 105 -10.98 25.10 -5.27
C TYR A 105 -11.68 23.85 -5.85
N GLY A 106 -12.62 24.03 -6.77
CA GLY A 106 -13.22 22.95 -7.57
C GLY A 106 -14.55 22.41 -7.05
N GLU A 107 -15.08 22.98 -5.96
CA GLU A 107 -16.32 22.55 -5.31
C GLU A 107 -17.54 22.63 -6.23
N ARG A 108 -17.54 23.60 -7.16
CA ARG A 108 -18.61 23.77 -8.15
C ARG A 108 -18.59 22.64 -9.18
N GLU A 109 -17.41 22.33 -9.70
CA GLU A 109 -17.18 21.24 -10.64
C GLU A 109 -17.47 19.88 -9.99
N GLY A 110 -17.06 19.70 -8.73
CA GLY A 110 -17.37 18.51 -7.95
C GLY A 110 -18.87 18.31 -7.79
N ARG A 111 -19.60 19.35 -7.39
CA ARG A 111 -21.06 19.28 -7.23
C ARG A 111 -21.75 18.94 -8.55
N LEU A 112 -21.32 19.57 -9.66
CA LEU A 112 -21.83 19.27 -10.99
C LEU A 112 -21.53 17.81 -11.39
N THR A 113 -20.33 17.33 -11.07
CA THR A 113 -19.91 15.94 -11.36
C THR A 113 -20.81 14.95 -10.63
N LEU A 114 -21.09 15.15 -9.34
CA LEU A 114 -22.00 14.30 -8.57
C LEU A 114 -23.43 14.32 -9.14
N SER A 115 -23.95 15.51 -9.47
CA SER A 115 -25.27 15.64 -10.11
C SER A 115 -25.36 14.86 -11.42
N ASN A 116 -24.37 15.04 -12.31
CA ASN A 116 -24.34 14.39 -13.61
C ASN A 116 -24.19 12.87 -13.47
N ALA A 117 -23.30 12.40 -12.59
CA ALA A 117 -23.10 10.97 -12.36
C ALA A 117 -24.40 10.29 -11.88
N TRP A 118 -25.09 10.90 -10.91
CA TRP A 118 -26.33 10.34 -10.39
C TRP A 118 -27.46 10.36 -11.42
N GLU A 119 -27.55 11.43 -12.22
CA GLU A 119 -28.48 11.53 -13.32
C GLU A 119 -28.22 10.47 -14.40
N MET A 120 -26.94 10.21 -14.74
CA MET A 120 -26.56 9.13 -15.65
C MET A 120 -26.93 7.75 -15.11
N LEU A 121 -26.82 7.53 -13.80
CA LEU A 121 -27.31 6.31 -13.16
C LEU A 121 -28.84 6.18 -13.26
N GLY A 122 -29.56 7.29 -13.42
CA GLY A 122 -31.00 7.38 -13.64
C GLY A 122 -31.76 8.02 -12.48
N GLY A 123 -31.07 8.42 -11.41
CA GLY A 123 -31.69 9.00 -10.23
C GLY A 123 -32.01 10.49 -10.38
N MET A 124 -32.59 11.08 -9.33
CA MET A 124 -33.09 12.45 -9.32
C MET A 124 -32.17 13.37 -8.52
N PRO A 125 -31.25 14.12 -9.15
CA PRO A 125 -30.41 15.08 -8.43
C PRO A 125 -31.24 16.27 -7.94
N CYS A 126 -31.23 16.50 -6.64
CA CYS A 126 -31.79 17.64 -5.94
C CYS A 126 -30.81 18.81 -5.88
N GLU A 127 -31.32 19.96 -5.41
CA GLU A 127 -30.50 21.13 -5.15
C GLU A 127 -29.45 20.82 -4.06
N GLY A 128 -28.18 20.86 -4.46
CA GLY A 128 -27.04 20.63 -3.58
C GLY A 128 -26.50 21.87 -2.88
N LEU A 129 -25.39 21.67 -2.18
CA LEU A 129 -24.60 22.71 -1.54
C LEU A 129 -23.14 22.58 -1.97
N CYS A 130 -22.48 23.70 -2.25
CA CYS A 130 -21.04 23.72 -2.39
C CYS A 130 -20.45 24.99 -1.79
N GLY A 131 -19.26 24.90 -1.20
CA GLY A 131 -18.60 26.03 -0.56
C GLY A 131 -17.10 25.84 -0.40
N TYR A 132 -16.37 26.95 -0.50
CA TYR A 132 -14.95 27.02 -0.14
C TYR A 132 -14.84 27.46 1.32
N VAL A 133 -13.99 26.77 2.08
CA VAL A 133 -13.73 27.05 3.49
C VAL A 133 -12.23 27.22 3.70
N ASP A 134 -11.84 28.46 4.00
CA ASP A 134 -10.46 28.84 4.34
C ASP A 134 -10.17 28.64 5.83
N ASP A 135 -11.10 29.06 6.69
CA ASP A 135 -11.04 28.91 8.14
C ASP A 135 -12.28 28.17 8.65
N LEU A 136 -12.06 26.94 9.14
CA LEU A 136 -13.12 26.10 9.69
C LEU A 136 -13.78 26.74 10.90
N VAL A 137 -13.02 27.36 11.82
CA VAL A 137 -13.59 27.92 13.06
C VAL A 137 -14.55 29.05 12.73
N HIS A 138 -14.15 29.95 11.83
CA HIS A 138 -15.04 31.01 11.37
C HIS A 138 -16.27 30.44 10.64
N PHE A 139 -16.09 29.41 9.81
CA PHE A 139 -17.20 28.76 9.12
C PHE A 139 -18.22 28.14 10.08
N GLU A 140 -17.76 27.47 11.13
CA GLU A 140 -18.63 26.83 12.13
C GLU A 140 -19.38 27.82 13.02
N LEU A 141 -18.77 28.98 13.32
CA LEU A 141 -19.35 30.03 14.17
C LEU A 141 -20.29 30.97 13.40
N ASN A 142 -20.27 30.95 12.07
CA ASN A 142 -21.07 31.84 11.25
C ASN A 142 -22.51 31.31 11.09
N LYS A 143 -23.44 31.97 11.79
CA LYS A 143 -24.86 31.61 11.78
C LYS A 143 -25.51 31.68 10.40
N ASP A 144 -25.09 32.63 9.55
CA ASP A 144 -25.68 32.75 8.21
C ASP A 144 -25.35 31.51 7.36
N TYR A 145 -24.15 30.92 7.55
CA TYR A 145 -23.78 29.68 6.88
C TYR A 145 -24.54 28.48 7.45
N THR A 146 -24.72 28.41 8.76
CA THR A 146 -25.58 27.41 9.40
C THR A 146 -26.99 27.45 8.82
N ASP A 147 -27.62 28.63 8.76
CA ASP A 147 -28.97 28.81 8.19
C ASP A 147 -29.07 28.35 6.73
N ILE A 148 -28.02 28.54 5.94
CA ILE A 148 -27.97 28.05 4.55
C ILE A 148 -27.93 26.52 4.52
N ILE A 149 -27.12 25.89 5.37
CA ILE A 149 -27.00 24.43 5.46
C ILE A 149 -28.35 23.81 5.89
N GLU A 150 -28.98 24.37 6.90
CA GLU A 150 -30.28 23.90 7.43
C GLU A 150 -31.37 23.97 6.35
N LYS A 151 -31.48 25.10 5.64
CA LYS A 151 -32.42 25.25 4.51
C LYS A 151 -32.18 24.22 3.42
N LYS A 152 -30.92 23.81 3.17
CA LYS A 152 -30.61 22.77 2.19
C LYS A 152 -31.06 21.38 2.66
N ALA A 153 -30.92 21.07 3.94
CA ALA A 153 -31.47 19.83 4.52
C ALA A 153 -33.00 19.78 4.41
N GLU A 154 -33.68 20.86 4.78
CA GLU A 154 -35.14 20.98 4.65
C GLU A 154 -35.62 20.83 3.21
N ASN A 155 -34.89 21.42 2.25
CA ASN A 155 -35.19 21.28 0.83
C ASN A 155 -35.14 19.82 0.38
N LEU A 156 -34.14 19.04 0.81
CA LEU A 156 -34.06 17.61 0.51
C LEU A 156 -35.26 16.86 1.08
N TYR A 157 -35.56 17.07 2.37
CA TYR A 157 -36.72 16.45 3.02
C TYR A 157 -38.02 16.76 2.28
N ARG A 158 -38.23 18.02 1.92
CA ARG A 158 -39.42 18.49 1.20
C ARG A 158 -39.53 17.85 -0.19
N SER A 159 -38.43 17.80 -0.94
CA SER A 159 -38.39 17.17 -2.27
C SER A 159 -38.81 15.70 -2.23
N ILE A 160 -38.33 14.95 -1.24
CA ILE A 160 -38.68 13.53 -1.06
C ILE A 160 -40.13 13.40 -0.58
N SER A 161 -40.52 14.15 0.45
CA SER A 161 -41.85 14.07 1.07
C SER A 161 -42.98 14.39 0.09
N GLN A 162 -42.76 15.40 -0.76
CA GLN A 162 -43.74 15.84 -1.76
C GLN A 162 -43.63 15.07 -3.08
N LYS A 163 -42.66 14.16 -3.21
CA LYS A 163 -42.38 13.40 -4.43
C LYS A 163 -42.26 14.31 -5.66
N VAL A 164 -41.45 15.36 -5.53
CA VAL A 164 -41.29 16.39 -6.57
C VAL A 164 -40.81 15.76 -7.87
N LYS A 165 -41.55 15.99 -8.96
CA LYS A 165 -41.19 15.46 -10.29
C LYS A 165 -40.26 16.44 -11.01
N TRP A 166 -39.34 15.88 -11.78
CA TRP A 166 -38.39 16.63 -12.61
C TRP A 166 -38.83 16.64 -14.07
N LEU A 167 -38.44 17.69 -14.78
CA LEU A 167 -38.53 17.72 -16.23
C LEU A 167 -37.45 16.80 -16.83
N PRO A 168 -37.73 16.16 -17.98
CA PRO A 168 -36.74 15.31 -18.63
C PRO A 168 -35.53 16.14 -19.10
N THR A 169 -34.34 15.56 -18.97
CA THR A 169 -33.08 16.20 -19.36
C THR A 169 -32.42 15.52 -20.55
N SER A 170 -31.47 16.20 -21.19
CA SER A 170 -30.72 15.67 -22.32
C SER A 170 -29.93 14.40 -21.96
N ASN A 171 -29.32 14.36 -20.77
CA ASN A 171 -28.57 13.19 -20.29
C ASN A 171 -29.46 11.94 -20.19
N GLN A 172 -30.70 12.10 -19.71
CA GLN A 172 -31.66 11.01 -19.66
C GLN A 172 -32.10 10.53 -21.04
N ALA A 173 -32.22 11.45 -22.01
CA ALA A 173 -32.58 11.11 -23.39
C ALA A 173 -31.45 10.34 -24.12
N VAL A 174 -30.20 10.77 -23.97
CA VAL A 174 -29.04 10.13 -24.62
C VAL A 174 -28.82 8.69 -24.15
N LYS A 175 -29.05 8.40 -22.86
CA LYS A 175 -28.97 7.04 -22.30
C LYS A 175 -29.84 6.03 -23.06
N LYS A 176 -31.03 6.45 -23.51
CA LYS A 176 -31.97 5.59 -24.24
C LYS A 176 -31.55 5.31 -25.69
N THR A 177 -30.65 6.10 -26.27
CA THR A 177 -30.39 6.09 -27.72
C THR A 177 -28.97 5.63 -28.08
N VAL A 178 -27.97 5.78 -27.21
CA VAL A 178 -26.54 5.70 -27.60
C VAL A 178 -25.74 4.60 -26.88
N LEU A 179 -26.23 3.98 -25.81
CA LEU A 179 -25.50 2.90 -25.12
C LEU A 179 -25.34 1.68 -26.06
N ARG A 180 -24.14 1.55 -26.65
CA ARG A 180 -23.73 0.45 -27.55
C ARG A 180 -22.92 -0.64 -26.84
N THR A 181 -22.48 -0.39 -25.61
CA THR A 181 -21.89 -1.43 -24.77
C THR A 181 -23.01 -2.38 -24.37
N GLN A 182 -22.89 -3.67 -24.71
CA GLN A 182 -23.75 -4.71 -24.14
C GLN A 182 -23.60 -4.62 -22.61
N PRO A 183 -24.62 -4.17 -21.87
CA PRO A 183 -24.59 -4.32 -20.44
C PRO A 183 -24.56 -5.82 -20.19
N ILE A 184 -23.71 -6.28 -19.27
CA ILE A 184 -23.99 -7.57 -18.65
C ILE A 184 -25.31 -7.36 -17.92
N GLU A 185 -26.41 -7.85 -18.48
CA GLU A 185 -27.72 -7.79 -17.84
C GLU A 185 -27.75 -8.77 -16.68
N LEU A 186 -27.07 -8.40 -15.59
CA LEU A 186 -27.17 -9.10 -14.33
C LEU A 186 -28.53 -8.79 -13.72
N THR A 187 -29.24 -9.83 -13.29
CA THR A 187 -30.37 -9.65 -12.39
C THR A 187 -29.90 -8.98 -11.09
N PRO A 188 -30.78 -8.30 -10.35
CA PRO A 188 -30.42 -7.71 -9.05
C PRO A 188 -29.77 -8.73 -8.10
N GLN A 189 -30.16 -10.01 -8.18
CA GLN A 189 -29.60 -11.08 -7.37
C GLN A 189 -28.16 -11.45 -7.79
N GLU A 190 -27.90 -11.58 -9.09
CA GLU A 190 -26.55 -11.87 -9.61
C GLU A 190 -25.59 -10.71 -9.33
N SER A 191 -26.09 -9.47 -9.46
CA SER A 191 -25.37 -8.26 -9.10
C SER A 191 -24.94 -8.25 -7.63
N GLU A 192 -25.85 -8.63 -6.72
CA GLU A 192 -25.54 -8.73 -5.30
C GLU A 192 -24.50 -9.81 -5.01
N GLN A 193 -24.61 -10.98 -5.63
CA GLN A 193 -23.63 -12.05 -5.47
C GLN A 193 -22.24 -11.62 -5.97
N LEU A 194 -22.20 -10.95 -7.12
CA LEU A 194 -20.94 -10.48 -7.71
C LEU A 194 -20.29 -9.37 -6.88
N SER A 195 -21.08 -8.43 -6.36
CA SER A 195 -20.57 -7.39 -5.44
C SER A 195 -19.97 -7.99 -4.16
N LYS A 196 -20.61 -9.03 -3.60
CA LYS A 196 -20.06 -9.76 -2.45
C LYS A 196 -18.77 -10.47 -2.81
N TYR A 197 -18.71 -11.13 -3.96
CA TYR A 197 -17.50 -11.82 -4.43
C TYR A 197 -16.33 -10.86 -4.66
N VAL A 198 -16.58 -9.67 -5.20
CA VAL A 198 -15.54 -8.64 -5.40
C VAL A 198 -15.08 -8.02 -4.08
N SER A 199 -15.98 -7.92 -3.10
CA SER A 199 -15.66 -7.48 -1.73
C SER A 199 -15.05 -8.58 -0.86
N ASP A 200 -15.16 -9.84 -1.24
CA ASP A 200 -14.57 -10.96 -0.51
C ASP A 200 -13.06 -10.99 -0.75
N ASP A 201 -12.34 -10.38 0.19
CA ASP A 201 -10.88 -10.35 0.26
C ASP A 201 -10.25 -11.74 0.44
N ASP A 202 -10.98 -12.86 0.39
CA ASP A 202 -10.40 -14.21 0.54
C ASP A 202 -9.24 -14.45 -0.42
N TYR A 203 -9.28 -13.90 -1.63
CA TYR A 203 -8.16 -13.97 -2.57
C TYR A 203 -6.94 -13.14 -2.11
N VAL A 204 -7.16 -11.97 -1.51
CA VAL A 204 -6.10 -11.05 -1.03
C VAL A 204 -5.55 -11.50 0.32
N LYS A 205 -6.40 -12.03 1.21
CA LYS A 205 -6.02 -12.68 2.47
C LYS A 205 -5.21 -13.92 2.19
N LYS A 206 -5.66 -14.79 1.27
CA LYS A 206 -4.90 -15.96 0.86
C LYS A 206 -3.56 -15.58 0.22
N GLN A 207 -3.48 -14.53 -0.61
CA GLN A 207 -2.19 -14.03 -1.08
C GLN A 207 -1.30 -13.47 0.04
N LYS A 208 -1.86 -12.78 1.04
CA LYS A 208 -1.08 -12.27 2.18
C LYS A 208 -0.61 -13.39 3.09
N GLU A 209 -1.46 -14.37 3.38
CA GLU A 209 -1.13 -15.60 4.10
C GLU A 209 -0.10 -16.41 3.31
N ASP A 210 -0.26 -16.57 2.00
CA ASP A 210 0.71 -17.22 1.12
C ASP A 210 2.04 -16.45 1.09
N ILE A 211 2.03 -15.11 1.08
CA ILE A 211 3.24 -14.26 1.17
C ILE A 211 3.88 -14.39 2.55
N GLU A 212 3.09 -14.44 3.63
CA GLU A 212 3.59 -14.64 4.99
C GLU A 212 4.16 -16.05 5.16
N GLU A 213 3.51 -17.08 4.62
CA GLU A 213 4.00 -18.46 4.55
C GLU A 213 5.26 -18.56 3.70
N LEU A 214 5.31 -17.92 2.53
CA LEU A 214 6.51 -17.82 1.70
C LEU A 214 7.61 -17.05 2.41
N ALA A 215 7.32 -15.99 3.14
CA ALA A 215 8.30 -15.25 3.94
C ALA A 215 8.77 -16.07 5.14
N HIS A 216 7.91 -16.88 5.75
CA HIS A 216 8.25 -17.78 6.85
C HIS A 216 9.04 -18.99 6.35
N LEU A 217 8.74 -19.48 5.15
CA LEU A 217 9.50 -20.49 4.42
C LEU A 217 10.86 -19.93 4.01
N PHE A 218 10.94 -18.72 3.44
CA PHE A 218 12.21 -18.05 3.12
C PHE A 218 13.02 -17.77 4.38
N LYS A 219 12.40 -17.31 5.47
CA LYS A 219 13.08 -17.11 6.76
C LYS A 219 13.50 -18.44 7.39
N GLY A 220 12.75 -19.51 7.14
CA GLY A 220 13.09 -20.89 7.50
C GLY A 220 14.27 -21.42 6.69
N LEU A 221 14.26 -21.22 5.38
CA LEU A 221 15.34 -21.55 4.45
C LEU A 221 16.60 -20.73 4.76
N MET A 222 16.50 -19.43 5.02
CA MET A 222 17.62 -18.59 5.47
C MET A 222 18.13 -18.94 6.88
N LYS A 223 17.30 -19.56 7.73
CA LYS A 223 17.74 -20.14 9.01
C LYS A 223 18.35 -21.52 8.85
N GLN A 224 17.97 -22.27 7.81
CA GLN A 224 18.54 -23.56 7.42
C GLN A 224 19.81 -23.40 6.57
N GLU A 225 20.02 -22.26 5.91
CA GLU A 225 21.28 -21.81 5.28
C GLU A 225 22.32 -21.30 6.31
N LYS A 226 22.27 -21.80 7.55
CA LYS A 226 23.43 -21.83 8.45
C LYS A 226 24.21 -23.14 8.31
N VAL A 227 24.24 -23.63 7.08
CA VAL A 227 25.13 -24.65 6.51
C VAL A 227 25.58 -24.00 5.20
N ASP A 228 26.79 -23.51 4.97
CA ASP A 228 28.02 -23.62 5.73
C ASP A 228 28.99 -22.50 5.24
N THR A 229 28.85 -21.27 5.76
CA THR A 229 29.83 -20.18 5.49
C THR A 229 31.27 -20.57 5.86
N GLU A 230 31.47 -21.65 6.63
CA GLU A 230 32.79 -22.25 6.87
C GLU A 230 33.31 -22.94 5.59
N MET A 231 32.49 -23.77 4.93
CA MET A 231 32.87 -24.37 3.65
C MET A 231 33.09 -23.36 2.53
N GLU A 232 32.35 -22.24 2.47
CA GLU A 232 32.50 -21.25 1.38
C GLU A 232 33.90 -20.62 1.33
N TYR A 233 34.50 -20.31 2.48
CA TYR A 233 35.86 -19.77 2.52
C TYR A 233 36.91 -20.81 2.13
N ILE A 234 36.74 -22.06 2.61
CA ILE A 234 37.64 -23.16 2.26
C ILE A 234 37.58 -23.43 0.75
N MET A 235 36.39 -23.58 0.18
CA MET A 235 36.20 -23.81 -1.25
C MET A 235 36.76 -22.68 -2.11
N SER A 236 36.61 -21.42 -1.67
CA SER A 236 37.15 -20.27 -2.41
C SER A 236 38.68 -20.25 -2.37
N LEU A 237 39.30 -20.58 -1.23
CA LEU A 237 40.75 -20.68 -1.10
C LEU A 237 41.31 -21.84 -1.93
N GLU A 238 40.69 -23.02 -1.86
CA GLU A 238 41.08 -24.19 -2.65
C GLU A 238 41.00 -23.93 -4.16
N LYS A 239 39.96 -23.24 -4.62
CA LYS A 239 39.77 -22.93 -6.04
C LYS A 239 40.83 -22.00 -6.62
N HIS A 240 41.35 -21.07 -5.82
CA HIS A 240 42.30 -20.05 -6.26
C HIS A 240 43.75 -20.34 -5.82
N PHE A 241 44.00 -21.57 -5.36
CA PHE A 241 45.32 -22.00 -4.95
C PHE A 241 46.21 -22.33 -6.14
N VAL A 242 47.39 -21.71 -6.18
CA VAL A 242 48.44 -21.98 -7.16
C VAL A 242 49.59 -22.70 -6.45
N PRO A 243 49.85 -23.98 -6.78
CA PRO A 243 50.94 -24.74 -6.17
C PRO A 243 52.28 -24.06 -6.35
N GLN A 244 53.13 -24.10 -5.32
CA GLN A 244 54.51 -23.62 -5.37
C GLN A 244 55.42 -24.75 -4.87
N GLU A 245 56.32 -25.22 -5.74
CA GLU A 245 57.36 -26.20 -5.39
C GLU A 245 58.32 -25.59 -4.36
N ASP A 246 58.84 -26.41 -3.42
CA ASP A 246 59.75 -26.00 -2.34
C ASP A 246 59.16 -24.99 -1.32
N PHE A 247 57.82 -24.92 -1.18
CA PHE A 247 57.17 -24.05 -0.20
C PHE A 247 56.40 -24.83 0.88
N LYS A 248 56.70 -24.53 2.15
CA LYS A 248 55.99 -25.06 3.31
C LYS A 248 55.70 -23.95 4.32
N ALA A 249 54.44 -23.78 4.70
CA ALA A 249 54.03 -22.84 5.75
C ALA A 249 52.65 -23.19 6.31
N SER A 250 52.43 -22.90 7.60
CA SER A 250 51.11 -22.96 8.25
C SER A 250 50.63 -21.58 8.71
N TYR A 251 49.35 -21.29 8.47
CA TYR A 251 48.72 -20.01 8.80
C TYR A 251 47.45 -20.24 9.62
N LEU A 252 47.24 -19.40 10.63
CA LEU A 252 46.01 -19.38 11.43
C LEU A 252 45.32 -18.04 11.26
N PHE A 253 44.07 -18.05 10.79
CA PHE A 253 43.23 -16.89 10.56
C PHE A 253 42.16 -16.78 11.64
N MET A 254 42.31 -15.80 12.52
CA MET A 254 41.29 -15.40 13.49
C MET A 254 40.34 -14.39 12.85
N ILE A 255 39.15 -14.85 12.48
CA ILE A 255 38.08 -14.02 11.92
C ILE A 255 37.21 -13.54 13.10
N GLU A 256 37.11 -12.24 13.34
CA GLU A 256 36.47 -11.68 14.56
C GLU A 256 35.02 -12.14 14.78
N GLU A 257 34.28 -12.37 13.69
CA GLU A 257 32.87 -12.77 13.70
C GLU A 257 32.67 -14.30 13.75
N LYS A 258 33.75 -15.09 13.70
CA LYS A 258 33.70 -16.57 13.78
C LYS A 258 34.30 -17.09 15.09
N LYS A 259 33.68 -18.16 15.62
CA LYS A 259 34.12 -18.78 16.88
C LYS A 259 35.34 -19.69 16.73
N LYS A 260 35.56 -20.25 15.54
CA LYS A 260 36.70 -21.14 15.24
C LYS A 260 37.65 -20.45 14.27
N PRO A 261 38.98 -20.46 14.50
CA PRO A 261 39.92 -19.96 13.53
C PRO A 261 40.03 -20.92 12.34
N LEU A 262 40.36 -20.34 11.18
CA LEU A 262 40.63 -21.07 9.95
C LEU A 262 42.14 -21.35 9.87
N ILE A 263 42.52 -22.60 9.63
CA ILE A 263 43.90 -23.02 9.47
C ILE A 263 44.14 -23.32 8.00
N ILE A 264 45.28 -22.84 7.49
CA ILE A 264 45.75 -23.06 6.13
C ILE A 264 47.15 -23.65 6.21
N GLU A 265 47.31 -24.89 5.78
CA GLU A 265 48.59 -25.58 5.69
C GLU A 265 48.97 -25.74 4.23
N VAL A 266 50.19 -25.35 3.89
CA VAL A 266 50.77 -25.57 2.56
C VAL A 266 52.01 -26.44 2.73
N ASN A 267 52.09 -27.54 1.99
CA ASN A 267 53.23 -28.45 2.03
C ASN A 267 53.56 -28.95 0.62
N ASP A 268 54.60 -28.39 0.02
CA ASP A 268 55.19 -28.85 -1.24
C ASP A 268 54.18 -29.07 -2.37
N GLY A 269 53.32 -28.07 -2.57
CA GLY A 269 52.28 -28.07 -3.61
C GLY A 269 50.91 -28.58 -3.16
N ASP A 270 50.78 -29.15 -1.96
CA ASP A 270 49.48 -29.53 -1.38
C ASP A 270 48.94 -28.45 -0.46
N LEU A 271 47.63 -28.20 -0.54
CA LEU A 271 46.88 -27.28 0.32
C LEU A 271 45.90 -28.06 1.20
N ASN A 272 45.92 -27.78 2.50
CA ASN A 272 44.94 -28.29 3.46
C ASN A 272 44.34 -27.13 4.26
N CYS A 273 43.02 -26.97 4.18
CA CYS A 273 42.27 -25.87 4.79
C CYS A 273 41.17 -26.42 5.70
N TYR A 274 41.17 -26.06 6.98
CA TYR A 274 40.17 -26.56 7.92
C TYR A 274 39.95 -25.61 9.10
N TYR A 275 38.79 -25.71 9.76
CA TYR A 275 38.52 -24.98 10.99
C TYR A 275 38.93 -25.81 12.20
N GLY A 276 39.81 -25.28 13.03
CA GLY A 276 40.38 -26.03 14.14
C GLY A 276 41.15 -25.15 15.12
N HIS A 277 41.95 -25.77 15.96
CA HIS A 277 42.91 -25.08 16.81
C HIS A 277 44.25 -25.79 16.68
N GLU A 278 45.28 -25.05 16.28
CA GLU A 278 46.64 -25.54 16.14
C GLU A 278 47.57 -24.58 16.87
N GLU A 279 48.40 -25.12 17.75
CA GLU A 279 49.25 -24.32 18.65
C GLU A 279 50.59 -23.93 18.01
N GLU A 280 51.04 -24.64 16.97
CA GLU A 280 52.30 -24.40 16.26
C GLU A 280 52.04 -23.98 14.81
N VAL A 281 51.82 -22.67 14.60
CA VAL A 281 51.68 -22.08 13.26
C VAL A 281 52.75 -21.04 12.96
N ASP A 282 53.17 -20.96 11.70
CA ASP A 282 54.22 -20.02 11.26
C ASP A 282 53.77 -18.56 11.31
N VAL A 283 52.48 -18.31 11.05
CA VAL A 283 51.86 -16.98 11.07
C VAL A 283 50.44 -17.04 11.61
N ILE A 284 50.16 -16.19 12.59
CA ILE A 284 48.80 -15.94 13.10
C ILE A 284 48.33 -14.60 12.53
N THR A 285 47.22 -14.60 11.81
CA THR A 285 46.55 -13.41 11.29
C THR A 285 45.23 -13.17 12.00
N LYS A 286 44.86 -11.91 12.16
CA LYS A 286 43.56 -11.50 12.70
C LYS A 286 42.96 -10.39 11.84
N LEU A 287 41.71 -10.60 11.42
CA LEU A 287 40.96 -9.71 10.54
C LEU A 287 39.44 -9.90 10.73
N LYS A 288 38.65 -9.00 10.14
CA LYS A 288 37.18 -9.12 10.09
C LYS A 288 36.73 -9.94 8.89
N ALA A 289 35.53 -10.49 8.96
CA ALA A 289 34.89 -11.23 7.86
C ALA A 289 34.82 -10.40 6.57
N ASP A 290 34.40 -9.14 6.67
CA ASP A 290 34.31 -8.22 5.52
C ASP A 290 35.67 -8.01 4.82
N VAL A 291 36.76 -7.98 5.61
CA VAL A 291 38.13 -7.84 5.09
C VAL A 291 38.53 -9.10 4.33
N LEU A 292 38.20 -10.29 4.87
CA LEU A 292 38.46 -11.57 4.22
C LEU A 292 37.69 -11.70 2.91
N GLU A 293 36.41 -11.33 2.91
CA GLU A 293 35.56 -11.36 1.71
C GLU A 293 36.09 -10.44 0.61
N ASN A 294 36.54 -9.23 0.98
CA ASN A 294 37.19 -8.32 0.02
C ASN A 294 38.49 -8.89 -0.57
N ILE A 295 39.20 -9.74 0.17
CA ILE A 295 40.40 -10.43 -0.34
C ILE A 295 40.00 -11.58 -1.27
N LEU A 296 39.06 -12.43 -0.85
CA LEU A 296 38.58 -13.57 -1.65
C LEU A 296 37.90 -13.13 -2.96
N THR A 297 37.33 -11.92 -3.01
CA THR A 297 36.71 -11.32 -4.21
C THR A 297 37.70 -10.51 -5.06
N GLY A 298 38.99 -10.51 -4.74
CA GLY A 298 40.06 -9.83 -5.49
C GLY A 298 40.10 -8.30 -5.35
N ARG A 299 39.19 -7.70 -4.57
CA ARG A 299 39.16 -6.25 -4.33
C ARG A 299 40.33 -5.76 -3.47
N MET A 300 40.95 -6.68 -2.73
CA MET A 300 42.08 -6.42 -1.84
C MET A 300 43.05 -7.61 -1.85
N THR A 301 44.30 -7.38 -1.41
CA THR A 301 45.31 -8.44 -1.24
C THR A 301 45.67 -8.59 0.24
N PHE A 302 46.17 -9.75 0.67
CA PHE A 302 46.60 -9.99 2.05
C PHE A 302 47.70 -9.00 2.46
N GLN A 303 48.67 -8.72 1.58
CA GLN A 303 49.71 -7.74 1.86
C GLN A 303 49.12 -6.33 2.02
N ARG A 304 48.15 -5.93 1.20
CA ARG A 304 47.53 -4.60 1.30
C ARG A 304 46.74 -4.47 2.60
N ALA A 305 45.94 -5.48 2.96
CA ALA A 305 45.19 -5.51 4.21
C ALA A 305 46.11 -5.40 5.44
N PHE A 306 47.30 -6.03 5.38
CA PHE A 306 48.31 -5.89 6.42
C PHE A 306 48.91 -4.47 6.47
N MET A 307 49.25 -3.90 5.32
CA MET A 307 49.86 -2.56 5.23
C MET A 307 48.89 -1.43 5.62
N THR A 308 47.58 -1.59 5.39
CA THR A 308 46.54 -0.61 5.79
C THR A 308 46.10 -0.76 7.25
N GLY A 309 46.52 -1.83 7.94
CA GLY A 309 46.16 -2.11 9.33
C GLY A 309 44.80 -2.79 9.50
N GLU A 310 44.11 -3.14 8.41
CA GLU A 310 42.84 -3.89 8.41
C GLU A 310 43.03 -5.37 8.77
N MET A 311 44.23 -5.91 8.55
CA MET A 311 44.67 -7.21 9.01
C MET A 311 45.92 -7.05 9.88
N THR A 312 45.95 -7.76 11.01
CA THR A 312 47.15 -7.85 11.86
C THR A 312 47.76 -9.24 11.74
N ALA A 313 49.10 -9.34 11.75
CA ALA A 313 49.81 -10.61 11.63
C ALA A 313 50.98 -10.69 12.62
N LYS A 314 51.20 -11.88 13.18
CA LYS A 314 52.29 -12.20 14.11
C LYS A 314 52.94 -13.52 13.68
N GLY A 315 54.25 -13.51 13.45
CA GLY A 315 54.99 -14.70 13.00
C GLY A 315 56.05 -14.37 11.96
N ASN A 316 56.33 -15.31 11.05
CA ASN A 316 57.31 -15.13 9.99
C ASN A 316 56.77 -14.21 8.86
N PHE A 317 57.12 -12.93 8.88
CA PHE A 317 56.64 -11.96 7.88
C PHE A 317 57.07 -12.25 6.43
N LYS A 318 58.09 -13.10 6.21
CA LYS A 318 58.48 -13.50 4.85
C LYS A 318 57.43 -14.40 4.20
N THR A 319 56.77 -15.26 4.98
CA THR A 319 55.73 -16.17 4.49
C THR A 319 54.39 -15.44 4.32
N LEU A 320 54.12 -14.36 5.05
CA LEU A 320 52.92 -13.53 4.83
C LEU A 320 52.81 -13.00 3.39
N ARG A 321 53.93 -12.60 2.77
CA ARG A 321 53.95 -12.16 1.35
C ARG A 321 53.68 -13.30 0.38
N MET A 322 53.84 -14.55 0.80
CA MET A 322 53.57 -15.72 -0.03
C MET A 322 52.08 -15.98 -0.15
N LEU A 323 51.23 -15.53 0.79
CA LEU A 323 49.77 -15.67 0.71
C LEU A 323 49.21 -15.10 -0.61
N ASP A 324 49.67 -13.92 -1.02
CA ASP A 324 49.25 -13.28 -2.28
C ASP A 324 49.83 -13.97 -3.54
N LYS A 325 50.82 -14.85 -3.39
CA LYS A 325 51.39 -15.64 -4.49
C LYS A 325 50.72 -17.00 -4.64
N ILE A 326 50.37 -17.64 -3.52
CA ILE A 326 49.71 -18.94 -3.51
C ILE A 326 48.20 -18.81 -3.72
N PHE A 327 47.61 -17.65 -3.39
CA PHE A 327 46.19 -17.39 -3.64
C PHE A 327 46.04 -16.23 -4.62
N VAL A 328 45.69 -16.56 -5.87
CA VAL A 328 45.52 -15.58 -6.94
C VAL A 328 44.03 -15.40 -7.21
N PHE A 329 43.46 -14.35 -6.62
CA PHE A 329 42.04 -13.99 -6.81
C PHE A 329 41.80 -13.00 -7.95
N ASN A 330 42.88 -12.52 -8.60
CA ASN A 330 42.86 -11.50 -9.66
C ASN A 330 42.96 -12.11 -11.07
N GLU A 331 42.22 -13.18 -11.33
CA GLU A 331 41.95 -13.62 -12.70
C GLU A 331 40.49 -13.29 -13.04
N LEU A 332 40.33 -12.49 -14.10
CA LEU A 332 39.07 -12.22 -14.78
C LEU A 332 38.63 -13.43 -15.59
#